data_AF-A0A3N6H749-F1
#
_entry.id   AF-A0A3N6H749-F1
#
_cell.length_a   1.000
_cell.length_b   1.000
_cell.length_c   1.000
_cell.angle_alpha   90.00
_cell.angle_beta   90.00
_cell.angle_gamma   90.00
#
_symmetry.space_group_name_H-M   'P 1'
#
loop_
_entity.id
_entity.type
_entity.pdbx_description
1 polymer ?
#
loop_
_entity_poly.entity_id
_entity_poly.type
_entity_poly.pdbx_seq_one_letter_code
_entity_poly.pdbx_strand_id
1 'polypeptide(L)'
;MRSIGETARDSGLGVSALRFYDRAGVLVPAWVDPVSGYRWYEPEQLPEARLLARLRRAGMPLADIRLVLASWSGADTDLVRKLLKTHLCRLEQGLSDARGEFSALRALLDQRENAMTSLSIATARVSVAAPELAAALDAVRFAASTDPELPMLGGVLLDIEGESLHVVATDRYRMAVAQAGTSGHDGARVQVIVPTPLADAMRALLGGEGPVRLSVDGDRVELETDGRQAAGQCLDHDFPDYRRLLPRTAGRRTVVEVPAFREALRTGPVRPGEGGGHDLSVLRVADGGTVALCAEGAEDPDRVAVNREFLLDALTAGARDRLILELGAPTAPIAIRRPDDEGAFSVLMPVRLED
;
A
#
# COMPACT_ATOMS: atom_id res chain seq x y z
N MET A 1 50.95 9.53 -20.81
CA MET A 1 50.26 10.80 -20.53
C MET A 1 49.05 11.04 -21.42
N ARG A 2 47.95 11.54 -20.81
CA ARG A 2 46.67 11.93 -21.41
C ARG A 2 46.41 13.40 -21.11
N SER A 3 45.85 14.12 -22.07
CA SER A 3 45.45 15.52 -21.88
C SER A 3 44.28 15.64 -20.90
N ILE A 4 44.11 16.78 -20.25
CA ILE A 4 42.94 17.05 -19.38
C ILE A 4 41.60 16.83 -20.10
N GLY A 5 41.54 17.08 -21.42
CA GLY A 5 40.34 16.84 -22.23
C GLY A 5 40.04 15.35 -22.42
N GLU A 6 41.05 14.53 -22.69
CA GLU A 6 40.92 13.07 -22.81
C GLU A 6 40.59 12.44 -21.45
N THR A 7 41.27 12.87 -20.38
CA THR A 7 40.98 12.41 -19.02
C THR A 7 39.57 12.78 -18.60
N ALA A 8 39.08 13.98 -18.97
CA ALA A 8 37.70 14.38 -18.67
C ALA A 8 36.68 13.45 -19.34
N ARG A 9 36.88 13.15 -20.63
CA ARG A 9 36.02 12.25 -21.39
C ARG A 9 36.00 10.83 -20.80
N ASP A 10 37.16 10.31 -20.42
CA ASP A 10 37.31 8.89 -20.05
C ASP A 10 37.07 8.61 -18.56
N SER A 11 37.12 9.64 -17.70
CA SER A 11 36.79 9.55 -16.27
C SER A 11 35.33 9.90 -15.95
N GLY A 12 34.65 10.64 -16.83
CA GLY A 12 33.33 11.19 -16.58
C GLY A 12 33.33 12.42 -15.66
N LEU A 13 34.50 13.00 -15.38
CA LEU A 13 34.66 14.29 -14.71
C LEU A 13 34.80 15.40 -15.76
N GLY A 14 34.05 16.50 -15.64
CA GLY A 14 34.25 17.65 -16.51
C GLY A 14 35.65 18.28 -16.34
N VAL A 15 36.14 18.99 -17.36
CA VAL A 15 37.44 19.70 -17.32
C VAL A 15 37.53 20.69 -16.15
N SER A 16 36.43 21.38 -15.84
CA SER A 16 36.33 22.26 -14.67
C SER A 16 36.42 21.50 -13.34
N ALA A 17 35.85 20.30 -13.27
CA ALA A 17 35.93 19.44 -12.09
C ALA A 17 37.35 18.92 -11.88
N LEU A 18 38.05 18.50 -12.93
CA LEU A 18 39.47 18.10 -12.84
C LEU A 18 40.36 19.23 -12.33
N ARG A 19 40.16 20.48 -12.82
CA ARG A 19 40.86 21.66 -12.29
C ARG A 19 40.52 21.95 -10.82
N PHE A 20 39.28 21.70 -10.41
CA PHE A 20 38.87 21.85 -9.01
C PHE A 20 39.56 20.82 -8.12
N TYR A 21 39.63 19.56 -8.52
CA TYR A 21 40.25 18.48 -7.75
C TYR A 21 41.76 18.57 -7.67
N ASP A 22 42.41 19.08 -8.73
CA ASP A 22 43.82 19.47 -8.70
C ASP A 22 44.07 20.50 -7.59
N ARG A 23 43.33 21.62 -7.59
CA ARG A 23 43.46 22.66 -6.54
C ARG A 23 43.13 22.16 -5.14
N ALA A 24 42.19 21.22 -5.02
CA ALA A 24 41.80 20.62 -3.75
C ALA A 24 42.77 19.51 -3.28
N GLY A 25 43.80 19.17 -4.08
CA GLY A 25 44.77 18.13 -3.77
C GLY A 25 44.19 16.72 -3.74
N VAL A 26 43.09 16.49 -4.45
CA VAL A 26 42.36 15.21 -4.48
C VAL A 26 42.78 14.35 -5.68
N LEU A 27 43.05 14.98 -6.82
CA LEU A 27 43.58 14.32 -8.01
C LEU A 27 44.57 15.27 -8.70
N VAL A 28 45.84 15.14 -8.34
CA VAL A 28 46.91 16.01 -8.84
C VAL A 28 47.40 15.51 -10.19
N PRO A 29 47.48 16.36 -11.24
CA PRO A 29 48.01 15.97 -12.54
C PRO A 29 49.48 15.54 -12.43
N ALA A 30 49.88 14.54 -13.18
CA ALA A 30 51.27 14.07 -13.24
C ALA A 30 52.23 15.15 -13.77
N TRP A 31 51.77 15.98 -14.70
CA TRP A 31 52.56 17.10 -15.20
C TRP A 31 51.67 18.30 -15.54
N VAL A 32 52.16 19.49 -15.23
CA VAL A 32 51.54 20.76 -15.62
C VAL A 32 52.56 21.54 -16.42
N ASP A 33 52.18 21.93 -17.63
CA ASP A 33 53.00 22.76 -18.50
C ASP A 33 53.27 24.12 -17.82
N PRO A 34 54.54 24.49 -17.60
CA PRO A 34 54.90 25.71 -16.87
C PRO A 34 54.59 27.00 -17.63
N VAL A 35 54.38 26.94 -18.95
CA VAL A 35 54.08 28.10 -19.81
C VAL A 35 52.58 28.20 -20.08
N SER A 36 51.94 27.08 -20.47
CA SER A 36 50.52 27.08 -20.85
C SER A 36 49.57 26.75 -19.70
N GLY A 37 50.08 26.22 -18.58
CA GLY A 37 49.27 25.72 -17.45
C GLY A 37 48.43 24.48 -17.80
N TYR A 38 48.75 23.84 -18.93
CA TYR A 38 48.03 22.68 -19.43
C TYR A 38 48.36 21.43 -18.62
N ARG A 39 47.34 20.63 -18.28
CA ARG A 39 47.46 19.51 -17.35
C ARG A 39 47.47 18.19 -18.09
N TRP A 40 48.37 17.32 -17.68
CA TRP A 40 48.58 15.99 -18.20
C TRP A 40 48.50 14.97 -17.07
N TYR A 41 47.80 13.88 -17.34
CA TYR A 41 47.56 12.80 -16.39
C TYR A 41 48.17 11.52 -16.91
N GLU A 42 48.70 10.68 -16.03
CA GLU A 42 49.18 9.36 -16.45
C GLU A 42 48.04 8.34 -16.59
N PRO A 43 48.18 7.30 -17.44
CA PRO A 43 47.16 6.25 -17.61
C PRO A 43 46.74 5.60 -16.28
N GLU A 44 47.65 5.50 -15.32
CA GLU A 44 47.44 4.92 -13.99
C GLU A 44 46.54 5.78 -13.10
N GLN A 45 46.37 7.08 -13.43
CA GLN A 45 45.48 7.99 -12.68
C GLN A 45 44.01 7.89 -13.14
N LEU A 46 43.74 7.19 -14.24
CA LEU A 46 42.40 7.08 -14.79
C LEU A 46 41.44 6.26 -13.90
N PRO A 47 41.83 5.10 -13.32
CA PRO A 47 40.99 4.38 -12.36
C PRO A 47 40.62 5.22 -11.13
N GLU A 48 41.57 6.00 -10.62
CA GLU A 48 41.36 6.91 -9.48
C GLU A 48 40.35 8.02 -9.84
N ALA A 49 40.51 8.63 -11.01
CA ALA A 49 39.56 9.63 -11.53
C ALA A 49 38.14 9.07 -11.71
N ARG A 50 38.02 7.81 -12.16
CA ARG A 50 36.73 7.11 -12.30
C ARG A 50 36.10 6.81 -10.94
N LEU A 51 36.89 6.41 -9.95
CA LEU A 51 36.42 6.19 -8.58
C LEU A 51 35.90 7.49 -7.97
N LEU A 52 36.67 8.57 -8.10
CA LEU A 52 36.27 9.92 -7.70
C LEU A 52 34.93 10.35 -8.32
N ALA A 53 34.75 10.10 -9.62
CA ALA A 53 33.49 10.39 -10.32
C ALA A 53 32.30 9.62 -9.73
N ARG A 54 32.48 8.34 -9.39
CA ARG A 54 31.43 7.50 -8.78
C ARG A 54 31.07 7.96 -7.37
N LEU A 55 32.06 8.26 -6.52
CA LEU A 55 31.82 8.72 -5.16
C LEU A 55 31.10 10.08 -5.13
N ARG A 56 31.47 11.00 -6.03
CA ARG A 56 30.76 12.27 -6.19
C ARG A 56 29.32 12.07 -6.65
N ARG A 57 29.07 11.18 -7.60
CA ARG A 57 27.70 10.88 -8.05
C ARG A 57 26.85 10.29 -6.94
N ALA A 58 27.45 9.52 -6.04
CA ALA A 58 26.81 8.99 -4.84
C ALA A 58 26.64 10.05 -3.71
N GLY A 59 26.94 11.33 -3.97
CA GLY A 59 26.77 12.40 -2.99
C GLY A 59 27.72 12.34 -1.80
N MET A 60 28.85 11.63 -1.91
CA MET A 60 29.81 11.53 -0.82
C MET A 60 30.50 12.89 -0.56
N PRO A 61 30.64 13.34 0.70
CA PRO A 61 31.36 14.56 1.03
C PRO A 61 32.82 14.55 0.57
N LEU A 62 33.36 15.70 0.18
CA LEU A 62 34.74 15.81 -0.33
C LEU A 62 35.79 15.32 0.68
N ALA A 63 35.55 15.49 1.98
CA ALA A 63 36.42 14.99 3.03
C ALA A 63 36.49 13.45 3.04
N ASP A 64 35.35 12.78 2.91
CA ASP A 64 35.26 11.32 2.90
C ASP A 64 35.85 10.75 1.60
N ILE A 65 35.63 11.43 0.47
CA ILE A 65 36.26 11.10 -0.82
C ILE A 65 37.79 11.10 -0.69
N ARG A 66 38.37 12.11 -0.04
CA ARG A 66 39.84 12.18 0.16
C ARG A 66 40.37 11.00 0.96
N LEU A 67 39.66 10.61 2.02
CA LEU A 67 40.03 9.46 2.84
C LEU A 67 39.95 8.16 2.03
N VAL A 68 38.88 7.98 1.24
CA VAL A 68 38.73 6.79 0.38
C VAL A 68 39.86 6.70 -0.65
N LEU A 69 40.21 7.79 -1.34
CA LEU A 69 41.29 7.77 -2.34
C LEU A 69 42.68 7.55 -1.71
N ALA A 70 42.95 8.14 -0.55
CA ALA A 70 44.19 7.93 0.19
C ALA A 70 44.35 6.47 0.65
N SER A 71 43.30 5.87 1.20
CA SER A 71 43.29 4.47 1.65
C SER A 71 43.29 3.47 0.48
N TRP A 72 42.68 3.83 -0.65
CA TRP A 72 42.70 3.04 -1.88
C TRP A 72 44.11 2.85 -2.44
N SER A 73 44.97 3.85 -2.27
CA SER A 73 46.39 3.80 -2.68
C SER A 73 47.28 3.07 -1.66
N GLY A 74 46.84 2.94 -0.41
CA GLY A 74 47.63 2.44 0.74
C GLY A 74 47.31 1.01 1.22
N ALA A 75 46.53 0.23 0.45
CA ALA A 75 46.11 -1.15 0.78
C ALA A 75 45.22 -1.34 2.03
N ASP A 76 44.67 -0.27 2.61
CA ASP A 76 43.72 -0.35 3.73
C ASP A 76 42.27 -0.45 3.21
N THR A 77 41.89 -1.66 2.82
CA THR A 77 40.55 -1.95 2.28
C THR A 77 39.44 -1.91 3.33
N ASP A 78 39.77 -2.12 4.60
CA ASP A 78 38.78 -2.17 5.69
C ASP A 78 38.28 -0.78 6.04
N LEU A 79 39.16 0.23 6.05
CA LEU A 79 38.76 1.61 6.24
C LEU A 79 37.85 2.09 5.09
N VAL A 80 38.18 1.78 3.84
CA VAL A 80 37.33 2.12 2.67
C VAL A 80 35.95 1.48 2.80
N ARG A 81 35.88 0.19 3.16
CA ARG A 81 34.60 -0.52 3.35
C ARG A 81 33.77 0.13 4.45
N LYS A 82 34.40 0.50 5.57
CA LYS A 82 33.73 1.18 6.68
C LYS A 82 33.15 2.53 6.26
N LEU A 83 33.93 3.36 5.56
CA LEU A 83 33.48 4.67 5.08
C LEU A 83 32.30 4.56 4.10
N LEU A 84 32.36 3.61 3.16
CA LEU A 84 31.26 3.35 2.23
C LEU A 84 29.99 2.89 2.97
N LYS A 85 30.12 1.98 3.94
CA LYS A 85 28.99 1.51 4.76
C LYS A 85 28.36 2.65 5.56
N THR A 86 29.17 3.48 6.21
CA THR A 86 28.68 4.64 6.98
C THR A 86 27.94 5.64 6.09
N HIS A 87 28.45 5.92 4.89
CA HIS A 87 27.76 6.80 3.94
C HIS A 87 26.45 6.21 3.43
N LEU A 88 26.42 4.90 3.14
CA LEU A 88 25.19 4.21 2.74
C LEU A 88 24.11 4.31 3.83
N CYS A 89 24.45 4.00 5.08
CA CYS A 89 23.49 4.13 6.20
C CYS A 89 22.98 5.57 6.35
N ARG A 90 23.84 6.58 6.17
CA ARG A 90 23.42 8.00 6.22
C ARG A 90 22.42 8.34 5.10
N LEU A 91 22.65 7.84 3.88
CA LEU A 91 21.73 8.05 2.76
C LEU A 91 20.40 7.35 2.98
N GLU A 92 20.41 6.12 3.47
CA GLU A 92 19.20 5.34 3.78
C GLU A 92 18.37 6.03 4.87
N GLN A 93 19.02 6.50 5.93
CA GLN A 93 18.38 7.23 7.00
C GLN A 93 17.77 8.54 6.49
N GLY A 94 18.53 9.34 5.72
CA GLY A 94 18.00 10.58 5.14
C GLY A 94 16.83 10.35 4.19
N LEU A 95 16.82 9.25 3.43
CA LEU A 95 15.66 8.88 2.59
C LEU A 95 14.45 8.48 3.43
N SER A 96 14.66 7.75 4.52
CA SER A 96 13.61 7.38 5.46
C SER A 96 12.99 8.62 6.11
N ASP A 97 13.81 9.55 6.59
CA ASP A 97 13.38 10.80 7.21
C ASP A 97 12.58 11.64 6.21
N ALA A 98 13.11 11.84 4.99
CA ALA A 98 12.40 12.57 3.94
C ALA A 98 11.05 11.94 3.60
N ARG A 99 10.98 10.60 3.50
CA ARG A 99 9.70 9.90 3.29
C ARG A 99 8.72 10.10 4.45
N GLY A 100 9.22 10.13 5.69
CA GLY A 100 8.43 10.43 6.88
C GLY A 100 7.83 11.83 6.83
N GLU A 101 8.65 12.84 6.54
CA GLU A 101 8.22 14.23 6.40
C GLU A 101 7.19 14.42 5.28
N PHE A 102 7.42 13.84 4.10
CA PHE A 102 6.44 13.91 3.01
C PHE A 102 5.12 13.21 3.35
N SER A 103 5.18 12.12 4.12
CA SER A 103 3.97 11.43 4.59
C SER A 103 3.20 12.29 5.59
N ALA A 104 3.89 12.99 6.50
CA ALA A 104 3.28 13.93 7.44
C ALA A 104 2.63 15.12 6.72
N LEU A 105 3.32 15.71 5.74
CA LEU A 105 2.75 16.78 4.90
C LEU A 105 1.51 16.33 4.14
N ARG A 106 1.52 15.12 3.59
CA ARG A 106 0.33 14.55 2.92
C ARG A 106 -0.82 14.37 3.91
N ALA A 107 -0.55 13.88 5.12
CA ALA A 107 -1.57 13.74 6.16
C ALA A 107 -2.19 15.10 6.56
N LEU A 108 -1.38 16.17 6.65
CA LEU A 108 -1.88 17.52 6.93
C LEU A 108 -2.74 18.09 5.79
N LEU A 109 -2.38 17.80 4.53
CA LEU A 109 -3.18 18.19 3.37
C LEU A 109 -4.50 17.43 3.35
N ASP A 110 -4.47 16.12 3.58
CA ASP A 110 -5.67 15.28 3.66
C ASP A 110 -6.60 15.79 4.79
N GLN A 111 -6.07 16.13 5.97
CA GLN A 111 -6.85 16.73 7.06
C GLN A 111 -7.50 18.07 6.66
N ARG A 112 -6.80 18.91 5.90
CA ARG A 112 -7.32 20.20 5.44
C ARG A 112 -8.42 20.04 4.37
N GLU A 113 -8.25 19.10 3.46
CA GLU A 113 -9.24 18.78 2.42
C GLU A 113 -10.50 18.14 3.04
N ASN A 114 -10.32 17.25 4.02
CA ASN A 114 -11.43 16.63 4.75
C ASN A 114 -12.16 17.63 5.66
N ALA A 115 -11.44 18.54 6.32
CA ALA A 115 -12.04 19.62 7.12
C ALA A 115 -12.91 20.58 6.28
N MET A 116 -12.56 20.80 5.00
CA MET A 116 -13.43 21.57 4.08
C MET A 116 -14.64 20.76 3.57
N THR A 117 -14.57 19.43 3.60
CA THR A 117 -15.67 18.53 3.20
C THR A 117 -16.71 18.36 4.32
N SER A 118 -16.29 18.52 5.58
CA SER A 118 -17.14 18.43 6.78
C SER A 118 -18.16 19.58 6.95
N LEU A 119 -18.02 20.70 6.22
CA LEU A 119 -18.88 21.88 6.37
C LEU A 119 -20.03 22.00 5.34
N SER A 120 -20.22 20.99 4.48
CA SER A 120 -21.44 20.91 3.66
C SER A 120 -22.46 20.06 4.39
N ILE A 121 -23.62 20.64 4.71
CA ILE A 121 -24.81 19.88 5.13
C ILE A 121 -25.10 18.88 4.00
N ALA A 122 -24.65 17.63 4.16
CA ALA A 122 -24.67 16.64 3.11
C ALA A 122 -26.06 16.01 3.07
N THR A 123 -26.98 16.66 2.35
CA THR A 123 -28.28 16.06 2.04
C THR A 123 -28.15 15.20 0.78
N ALA A 124 -28.46 13.92 0.88
CA ALA A 124 -28.62 13.03 -0.28
C ALA A 124 -29.93 12.26 -0.15
N ARG A 125 -30.62 12.05 -1.27
CA ARG A 125 -31.77 11.15 -1.33
C ARG A 125 -31.67 10.33 -2.60
N VAL A 126 -31.49 9.03 -2.44
CA VAL A 126 -31.32 8.08 -3.54
C VAL A 126 -32.37 6.98 -3.48
N SER A 127 -32.71 6.45 -4.65
CA SER A 127 -33.45 5.21 -4.82
C SER A 127 -32.47 4.11 -5.21
N VAL A 128 -32.53 2.98 -4.49
CA VAL A 128 -31.65 1.81 -4.68
C VAL A 128 -32.52 0.57 -4.79
N ALA A 129 -32.14 -0.43 -5.59
CA ALA A 129 -32.86 -1.71 -5.58
C ALA A 129 -32.64 -2.43 -4.25
N ALA A 130 -33.72 -2.87 -3.59
CA ALA A 130 -33.63 -3.65 -2.34
C ALA A 130 -32.64 -4.83 -2.40
N PRO A 131 -32.67 -5.71 -3.43
CA PRO A 131 -31.77 -6.86 -3.48
C PRO A 131 -30.30 -6.45 -3.67
N GLU A 132 -30.02 -5.36 -4.38
CA GLU A 132 -28.65 -4.85 -4.56
C GLU A 132 -28.08 -4.29 -3.26
N LEU A 133 -28.85 -3.45 -2.55
CA LEU A 133 -28.41 -2.91 -1.27
C LEU A 133 -28.26 -4.01 -0.21
N ALA A 134 -29.15 -5.01 -0.22
CA ALA A 134 -29.05 -6.16 0.67
C ALA A 134 -27.75 -6.95 0.42
N ALA A 135 -27.47 -7.25 -0.85
CA ALA A 135 -26.27 -7.95 -1.25
C ALA A 135 -25.01 -7.14 -0.91
N ALA A 136 -25.03 -5.81 -1.09
CA ALA A 136 -23.89 -4.95 -0.76
C ALA A 136 -23.62 -4.90 0.75
N LEU A 137 -24.66 -4.77 1.59
CA LEU A 137 -24.53 -4.83 3.05
C LEU A 137 -24.01 -6.20 3.51
N ASP A 138 -24.59 -7.30 3.00
CA ASP A 138 -24.15 -8.67 3.33
C ASP A 138 -22.68 -8.91 2.92
N ALA A 139 -22.28 -8.35 1.78
CA ALA A 139 -20.93 -8.52 1.25
C ALA A 139 -19.85 -7.80 2.07
N VAL A 140 -20.20 -6.79 2.88
CA VAL A 140 -19.19 -6.04 3.66
C VAL A 140 -19.31 -6.19 5.17
N ARG A 141 -20.50 -6.56 5.67
CA ARG A 141 -20.82 -6.56 7.10
C ARG A 141 -19.82 -7.32 7.98
N PHE A 142 -19.23 -8.40 7.45
CA PHE A 142 -18.24 -9.20 8.15
C PHE A 142 -16.95 -8.44 8.47
N ALA A 143 -16.60 -7.40 7.70
CA ALA A 143 -15.36 -6.64 7.87
C ALA A 143 -15.48 -5.47 8.85
N ALA A 144 -16.69 -5.17 9.38
CA ALA A 144 -16.87 -4.13 10.38
C ALA A 144 -16.23 -4.53 11.73
N SER A 145 -15.58 -3.58 12.41
CA SER A 145 -14.95 -3.86 13.69
C SER A 145 -15.98 -4.07 14.81
N THR A 146 -15.67 -4.99 15.72
CA THR A 146 -16.39 -5.17 16.99
C THR A 146 -15.55 -4.68 18.18
N ASP A 147 -14.38 -4.12 17.92
CA ASP A 147 -13.43 -3.64 18.93
C ASP A 147 -13.96 -2.32 19.54
N PRO A 148 -14.28 -2.29 20.85
CA PRO A 148 -14.76 -1.07 21.50
C PRO A 148 -13.70 0.04 21.54
N GLU A 149 -12.41 -0.27 21.34
CA GLU A 149 -11.34 0.73 21.24
C GLU A 149 -11.31 1.42 19.86
N LEU A 150 -12.06 0.91 18.87
CA LEU A 150 -12.13 1.43 17.51
C LEU A 150 -13.57 1.80 17.11
N PRO A 151 -14.24 2.68 17.85
CA PRO A 151 -15.65 3.01 17.57
C PRO A 151 -15.86 3.55 16.16
N MET A 152 -14.88 4.25 15.57
CA MET A 152 -14.91 4.74 14.19
C MET A 152 -14.99 3.64 13.13
N LEU A 153 -14.58 2.41 13.46
CA LEU A 153 -14.64 1.24 12.57
C LEU A 153 -15.81 0.31 12.91
N GLY A 154 -16.59 0.65 13.94
CA GLY A 154 -17.82 -0.06 14.36
C GLY A 154 -19.03 0.24 13.48
N GLY A 155 -18.82 0.61 12.22
CA GLY A 155 -19.86 0.98 11.27
C GLY A 155 -19.51 0.65 9.82
N VAL A 156 -20.49 0.88 8.95
CA VAL A 156 -20.41 0.70 7.50
C VAL A 156 -20.45 2.07 6.85
N LEU A 157 -19.42 2.40 6.07
CA LEU A 157 -19.39 3.60 5.25
C LEU A 157 -20.36 3.44 4.07
N LEU A 158 -21.25 4.42 3.92
CA LEU A 158 -22.01 4.66 2.69
C LEU A 158 -21.41 5.87 1.98
N ASP A 159 -20.93 5.65 0.76
CA ASP A 159 -20.31 6.66 -0.08
C ASP A 159 -21.11 6.79 -1.39
N ILE A 160 -21.92 7.85 -1.46
CA ILE A 160 -22.87 8.13 -2.53
C ILE A 160 -22.21 9.13 -3.49
N GLU A 161 -22.06 8.72 -4.75
CA GLU A 161 -21.52 9.56 -5.82
C GLU A 161 -22.27 9.29 -7.12
N GLY A 162 -23.07 10.26 -7.57
CA GLY A 162 -23.92 10.12 -8.76
C GLY A 162 -24.84 8.90 -8.69
N GLU A 163 -24.71 8.01 -9.68
CA GLU A 163 -25.52 6.78 -9.82
C GLU A 163 -24.90 5.56 -9.10
N SER A 164 -23.95 5.79 -8.19
CA SER A 164 -23.24 4.72 -7.48
C SER A 164 -23.25 4.94 -5.97
N LEU A 165 -23.61 3.89 -5.24
CA LEU A 165 -23.44 3.79 -3.80
C LEU A 165 -22.36 2.73 -3.52
N HIS A 166 -21.24 3.17 -2.96
CA HIS A 166 -20.25 2.26 -2.40
C HIS A 166 -20.58 2.00 -0.93
N VAL A 167 -20.53 0.73 -0.57
CA VAL A 167 -20.75 0.24 0.79
C VAL A 167 -19.42 -0.37 1.24
N VAL A 168 -18.86 0.11 2.35
CA VAL A 168 -17.50 -0.27 2.78
C VAL A 168 -17.44 -0.54 4.28
N ALA A 169 -16.73 -1.58 4.69
CA ALA A 169 -16.43 -1.86 6.09
C ALA A 169 -14.99 -2.33 6.27
N THR A 170 -14.38 -2.04 7.42
CA THR A 170 -13.00 -2.43 7.74
C THR A 170 -12.76 -2.50 9.25
N ASP A 171 -11.80 -3.32 9.68
CA ASP A 171 -11.41 -3.54 11.08
C ASP A 171 -9.90 -3.35 11.33
N ARG A 172 -9.21 -2.63 10.42
CA ARG A 172 -7.75 -2.47 10.29
C ARG A 172 -7.00 -3.64 9.67
N TYR A 173 -7.52 -4.86 9.77
CA TYR A 173 -6.85 -6.08 9.28
C TYR A 173 -7.46 -6.58 7.98
N ARG A 174 -8.73 -6.27 7.73
CA ARG A 174 -9.42 -6.54 6.49
C ARG A 174 -10.32 -5.38 6.10
N MET A 175 -10.69 -5.35 4.83
CA MET A 175 -11.62 -4.39 4.26
C MET A 175 -12.47 -5.10 3.23
N ALA A 176 -13.75 -4.75 3.16
CA ALA A 176 -14.66 -5.22 2.12
C ALA A 176 -15.37 -4.02 1.50
N VAL A 177 -15.49 -4.05 0.17
CA VAL A 177 -16.14 -3.03 -0.64
C VAL A 177 -17.15 -3.71 -1.54
N ALA A 178 -18.35 -3.17 -1.58
CA ALA A 178 -19.40 -3.55 -2.52
C ALA A 178 -20.06 -2.29 -3.10
N GLN A 179 -20.79 -2.46 -4.20
CA GLN A 179 -21.47 -1.38 -4.88
C GLN A 179 -22.93 -1.74 -5.15
N ALA A 180 -23.80 -0.74 -5.11
CA ALA A 180 -25.17 -0.81 -5.60
C ALA A 180 -25.45 0.35 -6.56
N GLY A 181 -26.28 0.11 -7.57
CA GLY A 181 -26.74 1.17 -8.47
C GLY A 181 -27.73 2.08 -7.77
N THR A 182 -27.59 3.39 -7.97
CA THR A 182 -28.52 4.38 -7.40
C THR A 182 -29.10 5.29 -8.46
N SER A 183 -30.24 5.89 -8.14
CA SER A 183 -30.86 6.94 -8.96
C SER A 183 -31.39 8.07 -8.07
N GLY A 184 -31.54 9.26 -8.65
CA GLY A 184 -32.15 10.40 -7.97
C GLY A 184 -31.19 11.31 -7.19
N HIS A 185 -29.87 11.10 -7.29
CA HIS A 185 -28.86 12.01 -6.73
C HIS A 185 -27.92 12.55 -7.81
N ASP A 186 -28.00 13.85 -8.03
CA ASP A 186 -27.20 14.66 -8.94
C ASP A 186 -26.35 15.71 -8.17
N GLY A 187 -26.34 15.62 -6.84
CA GLY A 187 -25.59 16.49 -5.94
C GLY A 187 -24.12 16.09 -5.75
N ALA A 188 -23.44 16.82 -4.88
CA ALA A 188 -22.06 16.50 -4.48
C ALA A 188 -21.97 15.11 -3.81
N ARG A 189 -20.78 14.52 -3.80
CA ARG A 189 -20.49 13.27 -3.12
C ARG A 189 -20.85 13.37 -1.63
N VAL A 190 -21.53 12.35 -1.09
CA VAL A 190 -21.93 12.29 0.32
C VAL A 190 -21.35 11.02 0.95
N GLN A 191 -20.72 11.18 2.12
CA GLN A 191 -20.16 10.09 2.89
C GLN A 191 -20.70 10.10 4.31
N VAL A 192 -21.20 8.95 4.77
CA VAL A 192 -21.66 8.76 6.15
C VAL A 192 -21.28 7.38 6.66
N ILE A 193 -20.95 7.28 7.95
CA ILE A 193 -20.66 6.01 8.60
C ILE A 193 -21.89 5.57 9.39
N VAL A 194 -22.55 4.51 8.94
CA VAL A 194 -23.74 3.95 9.57
C VAL A 194 -23.33 2.95 10.66
N PRO A 195 -23.71 3.15 11.93
CA PRO A 195 -23.40 2.21 12.99
C PRO A 195 -23.90 0.80 12.65
N THR A 196 -23.12 -0.20 13.00
CA THR A 196 -23.41 -1.59 12.64
C THR A 196 -24.83 -2.06 13.03
N PRO A 197 -25.36 -1.76 14.23
CA PRO A 197 -26.74 -2.14 14.58
C PRO A 197 -27.80 -1.49 13.68
N LEU A 198 -27.55 -0.28 13.19
CA LEU A 198 -28.45 0.41 12.27
C LEU A 198 -28.35 -0.17 10.87
N ALA A 199 -27.14 -0.51 10.41
CA ALA A 199 -26.93 -1.22 9.15
C ALA A 199 -27.63 -2.59 9.16
N ASP A 200 -27.58 -3.33 10.27
CA ASP A 200 -28.28 -4.60 10.46
C ASP A 200 -29.81 -4.43 10.43
N ALA A 201 -30.32 -3.37 11.08
CA ALA A 201 -31.75 -3.02 11.02
C ALA A 201 -32.20 -2.65 9.59
N MET A 202 -31.39 -1.87 8.87
CA MET A 202 -31.63 -1.54 7.46
C MET A 202 -31.66 -2.81 6.61
N ARG A 203 -30.67 -3.69 6.77
CA ARG A 203 -30.59 -4.97 6.05
C ARG A 203 -31.83 -5.85 6.27
N ALA A 204 -32.39 -5.86 7.48
CA ALA A 204 -33.61 -6.60 7.82
C ALA A 204 -34.88 -6.08 7.13
N LEU A 205 -34.87 -4.85 6.60
CA LEU A 205 -35.98 -4.29 5.81
C LEU A 205 -35.93 -4.69 4.32
N LEU A 206 -34.75 -5.09 3.82
CA LEU A 206 -34.49 -5.32 2.39
C LEU A 206 -34.91 -6.73 1.91
N GLY A 207 -36.09 -7.20 2.33
CA GLY A 207 -36.63 -8.51 1.93
C GLY A 207 -37.47 -8.49 0.66
N GLY A 208 -37.81 -7.32 0.12
CA GLY A 208 -38.62 -7.16 -1.09
C GLY A 208 -37.78 -7.03 -2.37
N GLU A 209 -38.45 -6.94 -3.52
CA GLU A 209 -37.83 -6.72 -4.83
C GLU A 209 -37.94 -5.26 -5.32
N GLY A 210 -38.72 -4.42 -4.61
CA GLY A 210 -38.95 -3.04 -4.98
C GLY A 210 -37.78 -2.10 -4.70
N PRO A 211 -37.81 -0.87 -5.26
CA PRO A 211 -36.86 0.17 -4.90
C PRO A 211 -37.07 0.63 -3.47
N VAL A 212 -35.97 0.92 -2.78
CA VAL A 212 -35.94 1.49 -1.44
C VAL A 212 -35.36 2.89 -1.49
N ARG A 213 -35.84 3.75 -0.59
CA ARG A 213 -35.35 5.13 -0.50
C ARG A 213 -34.35 5.23 0.64
N LEU A 214 -33.13 5.64 0.31
CA LEU A 214 -32.08 5.98 1.27
C LEU A 214 -31.94 7.50 1.30
N SER A 215 -32.09 8.09 2.48
CA SER A 215 -31.92 9.53 2.71
C SER A 215 -30.83 9.78 3.75
N VAL A 216 -30.00 10.77 3.49
CA VAL A 216 -28.99 11.31 4.41
C VAL A 216 -29.30 12.78 4.59
N ASP A 217 -29.35 13.24 5.84
CA ASP A 217 -29.53 14.63 6.22
C ASP A 217 -28.61 14.94 7.41
N GLY A 218 -27.47 15.57 7.13
CA GLY A 218 -26.44 15.84 8.12
C GLY A 218 -25.86 14.55 8.71
N ASP A 219 -26.05 14.35 10.01
CA ASP A 219 -25.61 13.16 10.74
C ASP A 219 -26.68 12.06 10.80
N ARG A 220 -27.84 12.24 10.17
CA ARG A 220 -28.94 11.26 10.20
C ARG A 220 -29.06 10.52 8.89
N VAL A 221 -29.14 9.20 8.96
CA VAL A 221 -29.46 8.33 7.82
C VAL A 221 -30.79 7.62 8.04
N GLU A 222 -31.54 7.44 6.96
CA GLU A 222 -32.84 6.77 6.94
C GLU A 222 -33.01 5.91 5.70
N LEU A 223 -33.48 4.68 5.89
CA LEU A 223 -33.90 3.76 4.84
C LEU A 223 -35.40 3.51 4.96
N GLU A 224 -36.15 3.72 3.88
CA GLU A 224 -37.59 3.55 3.80
C GLU A 224 -37.97 2.55 2.69
N THR A 225 -38.87 1.61 3.00
CA THR A 225 -39.42 0.63 2.06
C THR A 225 -40.85 0.26 2.45
N ASP A 226 -41.81 0.34 1.53
CA ASP A 226 -43.22 -0.09 1.71
C ASP A 226 -43.84 0.31 3.08
N GLY A 227 -43.61 1.55 3.53
CA GLY A 227 -44.13 2.07 4.81
C GLY A 227 -43.40 1.60 6.07
N ARG A 228 -42.31 0.82 5.94
CA ARG A 228 -41.35 0.48 7.00
C ARG A 228 -40.12 1.36 6.87
N GLN A 229 -39.52 1.73 8.00
CA GLN A 229 -38.31 2.54 8.01
C GLN A 229 -37.33 2.12 9.10
N ALA A 230 -36.04 2.33 8.83
CA ALA A 230 -34.95 2.25 9.80
C ALA A 230 -34.15 3.56 9.70
N ALA A 231 -34.04 4.29 10.82
CA ALA A 231 -33.35 5.56 10.87
C ALA A 231 -32.52 5.68 12.15
N GLY A 232 -31.43 6.44 12.09
CA GLY A 232 -30.59 6.70 13.24
C GLY A 232 -29.44 7.65 12.92
N GLN A 233 -28.63 7.91 13.94
CA GLN A 233 -27.45 8.77 13.84
C GLN A 233 -26.26 8.01 13.26
N CYS A 234 -25.50 8.70 12.42
CA CYS A 234 -24.22 8.27 11.88
C CYS A 234 -23.12 8.46 12.93
N LEU A 235 -22.01 7.78 12.77
CA LEU A 235 -20.82 8.00 13.58
C LEU A 235 -20.12 9.28 13.12
N ASP A 236 -19.83 10.17 14.06
CA ASP A 236 -19.09 11.42 13.83
C ASP A 236 -17.57 11.17 13.85
N HIS A 237 -17.11 10.39 12.89
CA HIS A 237 -15.72 9.99 12.75
C HIS A 237 -15.29 9.98 11.29
N ASP A 238 -13.98 10.10 11.05
CA ASP A 238 -13.40 9.90 9.73
C ASP A 238 -13.27 8.41 9.41
N PHE A 239 -13.65 8.02 8.19
CA PHE A 239 -13.41 6.67 7.67
C PHE A 239 -12.10 6.63 6.88
N PRO A 240 -11.30 5.53 6.95
CA PRO A 240 -10.11 5.39 6.12
C PRO A 240 -10.39 5.58 4.62
N ASP A 241 -9.49 6.25 3.90
CA ASP A 241 -9.62 6.44 2.44
C ASP A 241 -9.40 5.10 1.70
N TYR A 242 -10.49 4.34 1.57
CA TYR A 242 -10.50 3.03 0.94
C TYR A 242 -10.16 3.09 -0.55
N ARG A 243 -10.34 4.24 -1.22
CA ARG A 243 -10.02 4.40 -2.64
C ARG A 243 -8.52 4.37 -2.89
N ARG A 244 -7.71 4.79 -1.91
CA ARG A 244 -6.24 4.62 -1.95
C ARG A 244 -5.81 3.17 -1.76
N LEU A 245 -6.66 2.36 -1.13
CA LEU A 245 -6.44 0.94 -0.86
C LEU A 245 -7.01 0.04 -1.97
N LEU A 246 -7.73 0.60 -2.95
CA LEU A 246 -8.12 -0.11 -4.17
C LEU A 246 -6.87 -0.75 -4.79
N PRO A 247 -6.83 -2.09 -4.91
CA PRO A 247 -5.58 -2.77 -5.23
C PRO A 247 -5.07 -2.34 -6.62
N ARG A 248 -4.00 -1.54 -6.65
CA ARG A 248 -3.04 -1.44 -7.76
C ARG A 248 -2.00 -2.56 -7.64
N THR A 249 -2.42 -3.75 -7.22
CA THR A 249 -1.55 -4.88 -6.89
C THR A 249 -0.96 -5.47 -8.16
N ALA A 250 0.36 -5.37 -8.30
CA ALA A 250 1.16 -6.13 -9.28
C ALA A 250 1.43 -7.56 -8.76
N GLY A 251 0.38 -8.23 -8.26
CA GLY A 251 0.45 -9.59 -7.71
C GLY A 251 0.08 -10.67 -8.73
N ARG A 252 0.39 -11.93 -8.42
CA ARG A 252 -0.07 -13.07 -9.21
C ARG A 252 -1.57 -13.26 -8.98
N ARG A 253 -2.35 -13.24 -10.06
CA ARG A 253 -3.79 -13.50 -10.05
C ARG A 253 -4.04 -14.99 -10.27
N THR A 254 -4.81 -15.59 -9.37
CA THR A 254 -5.21 -17.00 -9.44
C THR A 254 -6.71 -17.13 -9.26
N VAL A 255 -7.36 -17.91 -10.12
CA VAL A 255 -8.75 -18.30 -9.94
C VAL A 255 -8.82 -19.47 -8.96
N VAL A 256 -9.70 -19.39 -7.97
CA VAL A 256 -9.99 -20.49 -7.04
C VAL A 256 -11.46 -20.91 -7.16
N GLU A 257 -11.70 -22.22 -7.12
CA GLU A 257 -13.05 -22.77 -6.93
C GLU A 257 -13.39 -22.67 -5.45
N VAL A 258 -14.35 -21.81 -5.10
CA VAL A 258 -14.69 -21.47 -3.71
C VAL A 258 -15.08 -22.70 -2.88
N PRO A 259 -15.90 -23.66 -3.37
CA PRO A 259 -16.27 -24.82 -2.57
C PRO A 259 -15.05 -25.68 -2.18
N ALA A 260 -14.18 -25.96 -3.16
CA ALA A 260 -12.99 -26.79 -2.94
C ALA A 260 -11.95 -26.07 -2.06
N PHE A 261 -11.73 -24.77 -2.32
CA PHE A 261 -10.77 -23.98 -1.56
C PHE A 261 -11.21 -23.75 -0.12
N ARG A 262 -12.51 -23.52 0.12
CA ARG A 262 -13.08 -23.42 1.46
C ARG A 262 -12.95 -24.71 2.24
N GLU A 263 -13.18 -25.86 1.61
CA GLU A 263 -12.98 -27.17 2.24
C GLU A 263 -11.50 -27.42 2.56
N ALA A 264 -10.60 -27.06 1.65
CA ALA A 264 -9.16 -27.14 1.87
C ALA A 264 -8.73 -26.24 3.04
N LEU A 265 -9.28 -25.03 3.17
CA LEU A 265 -8.99 -24.15 4.31
C LEU A 265 -9.47 -24.73 5.64
N ARG A 266 -10.66 -25.35 5.67
CA ARG A 266 -11.24 -25.94 6.88
C ARG A 266 -10.51 -27.20 7.35
N THR A 267 -10.05 -28.03 6.43
CA THR A 267 -9.42 -29.33 6.74
C THR A 267 -7.89 -29.30 6.67
N GLY A 268 -7.33 -28.28 6.04
CA GLY A 268 -5.90 -28.13 5.78
C GLY A 268 -5.08 -27.64 6.99
N PRO A 269 -3.76 -27.52 6.80
CA PRO A 269 -2.81 -27.22 7.88
C PRO A 269 -3.06 -25.84 8.49
N VAL A 270 -3.04 -25.77 9.82
CA VAL A 270 -3.19 -24.56 10.62
C VAL A 270 -1.87 -24.22 11.28
N ARG A 271 -1.47 -22.94 11.24
CA ARG A 271 -0.39 -22.43 12.08
C ARG A 271 -0.99 -21.50 13.15
N PRO A 272 -0.70 -21.70 14.44
CA PRO A 272 -1.18 -20.79 15.47
C PRO A 272 -0.55 -19.41 15.29
N GLY A 273 -1.35 -18.35 15.43
CA GLY A 273 -0.83 -16.98 15.53
C GLY A 273 -0.05 -16.78 16.83
N GLU A 274 0.87 -15.82 16.83
CA GLU A 274 1.63 -15.49 18.05
C GLU A 274 0.73 -15.10 19.22
N GLY A 275 1.15 -15.43 20.44
CA GLY A 275 0.46 -15.05 21.68
C GLY A 275 -0.89 -15.74 21.92
N GLY A 276 -1.20 -16.84 21.22
CA GLY A 276 -2.53 -17.45 21.25
C GLY A 276 -3.53 -16.72 20.35
N GLY A 277 -3.03 -16.01 19.33
CA GLY A 277 -3.84 -15.31 18.34
C GLY A 277 -4.57 -16.25 17.37
N HIS A 278 -5.23 -15.65 16.38
CA HIS A 278 -6.06 -16.35 15.40
C HIS A 278 -5.31 -17.42 14.60
N ASP A 279 -6.04 -18.45 14.18
CA ASP A 279 -5.54 -19.50 13.30
C ASP A 279 -5.09 -18.92 11.95
N LEU A 280 -3.89 -19.24 11.52
CA LEU A 280 -3.33 -18.79 10.26
C LEU A 280 -3.40 -19.88 9.18
N SER A 281 -3.66 -19.44 7.95
CA SER A 281 -3.48 -20.22 6.73
C SER A 281 -2.30 -19.66 5.96
N VAL A 282 -1.32 -20.50 5.61
CA VAL A 282 -0.16 -20.10 4.81
C VAL A 282 -0.44 -20.47 3.36
N LEU A 283 -0.51 -19.45 2.50
CA LEU A 283 -0.84 -19.57 1.09
C LEU A 283 0.41 -19.43 0.23
N ARG A 284 0.46 -20.21 -0.85
CA ARG A 284 1.46 -20.09 -1.92
C ARG A 284 0.80 -20.24 -3.28
N VAL A 285 1.29 -19.51 -4.27
CA VAL A 285 0.94 -19.75 -5.68
C VAL A 285 1.95 -20.74 -6.27
N ALA A 286 1.49 -21.97 -6.57
CA ALA A 286 2.32 -22.99 -7.22
C ALA A 286 2.64 -22.62 -8.69
N ASP A 287 3.63 -23.27 -9.29
CA ASP A 287 4.08 -23.00 -10.67
C ASP A 287 2.99 -23.19 -11.73
N GLY A 288 1.94 -23.94 -11.42
CA GLY A 288 0.73 -24.10 -12.25
C GLY A 288 -0.31 -22.99 -12.10
N GLY A 289 -0.03 -21.95 -11.31
CA GLY A 289 -0.96 -20.85 -11.05
C GLY A 289 -2.07 -21.17 -10.05
N THR A 290 -2.00 -22.30 -9.34
CA THR A 290 -2.98 -22.71 -8.32
C THR A 290 -2.54 -22.27 -6.91
N VAL A 291 -3.46 -21.78 -6.10
CA VAL A 291 -3.20 -21.48 -4.69
C VAL A 291 -3.20 -22.79 -3.89
N ALA A 292 -2.12 -23.03 -3.14
CA ALA A 292 -1.95 -24.18 -2.26
C ALA A 292 -1.73 -23.74 -0.82
N LEU A 293 -2.19 -24.57 0.12
CA LEU A 293 -1.93 -24.41 1.55
C LEU A 293 -0.62 -25.10 1.92
N CYS A 294 0.27 -24.37 2.58
CA CYS A 294 1.57 -24.88 3.03
C CYS A 294 1.43 -25.54 4.40
N ALA A 295 2.05 -26.71 4.56
CA ALA A 295 2.28 -27.31 5.87
C ALA A 295 3.43 -26.61 6.60
N GLU A 296 3.52 -26.79 7.93
CA GLU A 296 4.64 -26.29 8.73
C GLU A 296 6.00 -26.75 8.17
N GLY A 297 6.97 -25.83 8.12
CA GLY A 297 8.34 -26.10 7.66
C GLY A 297 8.58 -25.99 6.15
N ALA A 298 7.57 -25.62 5.35
CA ALA A 298 7.79 -25.31 3.94
C ALA A 298 8.45 -23.93 3.77
N GLU A 299 9.78 -23.92 3.61
CA GLU A 299 10.55 -22.70 3.29
C GLU A 299 10.31 -22.28 1.84
N ASP A 300 9.31 -21.43 1.62
CA ASP A 300 9.10 -20.71 0.36
C ASP A 300 9.11 -19.19 0.62
N PRO A 301 10.01 -18.41 -0.01
CA PRO A 301 10.11 -16.97 0.22
C PRO A 301 8.87 -16.19 -0.24
N ASP A 302 8.02 -16.76 -1.10
CA ASP A 302 6.82 -16.11 -1.65
C ASP A 302 5.54 -16.54 -0.90
N ARG A 303 5.65 -17.19 0.26
CA ARG A 303 4.48 -17.58 1.07
C ARG A 303 3.84 -16.38 1.76
N VAL A 304 2.51 -16.37 1.81
CA VAL A 304 1.73 -15.32 2.47
C VAL A 304 0.86 -15.96 3.55
N ALA A 305 1.06 -15.55 4.81
CA ALA A 305 0.20 -15.99 5.90
C ALA A 305 -0.98 -15.02 6.09
N VAL A 306 -2.17 -15.57 6.31
CA VAL A 306 -3.38 -14.79 6.60
C VAL A 306 -4.16 -15.41 7.73
N ASN A 307 -4.96 -14.59 8.41
CA ASN A 307 -5.98 -15.07 9.33
C ASN A 307 -6.98 -15.95 8.56
N ARG A 308 -7.11 -17.22 8.98
CA ARG A 308 -7.98 -18.23 8.35
C ARG A 308 -9.45 -17.82 8.41
N GLU A 309 -9.91 -17.34 9.55
CA GLU A 309 -11.30 -16.93 9.75
C GLU A 309 -11.65 -15.79 8.81
N PHE A 310 -10.79 -14.78 8.72
CA PHE A 310 -11.01 -13.64 7.82
C PHE A 310 -11.07 -14.05 6.36
N LEU A 311 -10.23 -15.01 5.95
CA LEU A 311 -10.27 -15.55 4.59
C LEU A 311 -11.56 -16.33 4.33
N LEU A 312 -12.00 -17.16 5.28
CA LEU A 312 -13.26 -17.91 5.17
C LEU A 312 -14.48 -16.99 5.10
N ASP A 313 -14.49 -15.89 5.86
CA ASP A 313 -15.54 -14.87 5.81
C ASP A 313 -15.61 -14.22 4.43
N ALA A 314 -14.46 -13.79 3.89
CA ALA A 314 -14.39 -13.17 2.57
C ALA A 314 -14.82 -14.13 1.45
N LEU A 315 -14.47 -15.42 1.53
CA LEU A 315 -14.95 -16.45 0.60
C LEU A 315 -16.46 -16.66 0.70
N THR A 316 -17.02 -16.59 1.90
CA THR A 316 -18.46 -16.76 2.14
C THR A 316 -19.25 -15.56 1.61
N ALA A 317 -18.78 -14.35 1.88
CA ALA A 317 -19.38 -13.10 1.37
C ALA A 317 -19.35 -13.01 -0.16
N GLY A 318 -18.31 -13.55 -0.81
CA GLY A 318 -18.22 -13.61 -2.26
C GLY A 318 -19.34 -14.43 -2.93
N ALA A 319 -19.91 -15.42 -2.21
CA ALA A 319 -21.09 -16.23 -2.56
C ALA A 319 -21.19 -16.67 -4.04
N ARG A 320 -20.07 -17.11 -4.62
CA ARG A 320 -19.95 -17.59 -6.01
C ARG A 320 -19.09 -18.84 -6.08
N ASP A 321 -19.20 -19.57 -7.20
CA ASP A 321 -18.41 -20.78 -7.43
C ASP A 321 -16.92 -20.48 -7.61
N ARG A 322 -16.59 -19.28 -8.13
CA ARG A 322 -15.21 -18.86 -8.45
C ARG A 322 -14.90 -17.46 -7.96
N LEU A 323 -13.69 -17.29 -7.44
CA LEU A 323 -13.12 -15.99 -7.06
C LEU A 323 -11.69 -15.86 -7.59
N ILE A 324 -11.21 -14.63 -7.72
CA ILE A 324 -9.84 -14.31 -8.08
C ILE A 324 -9.11 -13.88 -6.82
N LEU A 325 -8.04 -14.58 -6.46
CA LEU A 325 -7.10 -14.17 -5.42
C LEU A 325 -5.90 -13.50 -6.09
N GLU A 326 -5.53 -12.32 -5.61
CA GLU A 326 -4.31 -11.63 -5.99
C GLU A 326 -3.33 -11.68 -4.83
N LEU A 327 -2.25 -12.46 -4.98
CA LEU A 327 -1.20 -12.57 -3.98
C LEU A 327 0.05 -11.83 -4.47
N GLY A 328 0.56 -10.92 -3.64
CA GLY A 328 1.79 -10.18 -3.87
C GLY A 328 2.96 -10.73 -3.06
N ALA A 329 3.87 -9.84 -2.67
CA ALA A 329 4.92 -10.16 -1.71
C ALA A 329 4.33 -10.61 -0.35
N PRO A 330 5.07 -11.35 0.50
CA PRO A 330 4.61 -11.82 1.82
C PRO A 330 4.02 -10.76 2.75
N THR A 331 4.39 -9.49 2.57
CA THR A 331 3.93 -8.35 3.37
C THR A 331 2.91 -7.48 2.65
N ALA A 332 2.56 -7.79 1.40
CA ALA A 332 1.57 -7.06 0.63
C ALA A 332 0.14 -7.56 0.93
N PRO A 333 -0.87 -6.67 0.94
CA PRO A 333 -2.27 -7.05 1.08
C PRO A 333 -2.70 -8.04 -0.01
N ILE A 334 -3.53 -9.01 0.37
CA ILE A 334 -4.18 -9.93 -0.57
C ILE A 334 -5.51 -9.32 -0.98
N ALA A 335 -5.78 -9.31 -2.28
CA ALA A 335 -7.08 -8.92 -2.81
C ALA A 335 -7.87 -10.16 -3.23
N ILE A 336 -9.16 -10.18 -2.89
CA ILE A 336 -10.13 -11.20 -3.28
C ILE A 336 -11.19 -10.49 -4.10
N ARG A 337 -11.31 -10.87 -5.37
CA ARG A 337 -12.17 -10.20 -6.35
C ARG A 337 -13.15 -11.17 -6.97
N ARG A 338 -14.26 -10.62 -7.46
CA ARG A 338 -15.21 -11.36 -8.27
C ARG A 338 -14.78 -11.29 -9.75
N PRO A 339 -14.88 -12.38 -10.53
CA PRO A 339 -14.55 -12.35 -11.95
C PRO A 339 -15.52 -11.48 -12.78
N ASP A 340 -16.75 -11.33 -12.30
CA ASP A 340 -17.89 -10.68 -12.95
C ASP A 340 -18.13 -9.25 -12.47
N ASP A 341 -17.44 -8.82 -11.41
CA ASP A 341 -17.63 -7.51 -10.77
C ASP A 341 -16.30 -7.01 -10.19
N GLU A 342 -15.66 -6.07 -10.89
CA GLU A 342 -14.42 -5.45 -10.44
C GLU A 342 -14.61 -4.44 -9.30
N GLY A 343 -15.84 -3.94 -9.11
CA GLY A 343 -16.20 -2.95 -8.09
C GLY A 343 -16.34 -3.56 -6.70
N ALA A 344 -16.72 -4.84 -6.61
CA ALA A 344 -16.76 -5.58 -5.36
C ALA A 344 -15.45 -6.35 -5.09
N PHE A 345 -14.82 -6.09 -3.94
CA PHE A 345 -13.59 -6.77 -3.55
C PHE A 345 -13.42 -6.80 -2.03
N SER A 346 -12.62 -7.75 -1.56
CA SER A 346 -12.12 -7.79 -0.19
C SER A 346 -10.61 -7.70 -0.18
N VAL A 347 -10.05 -7.05 0.83
CA VAL A 347 -8.62 -6.95 1.09
C VAL A 347 -8.33 -7.54 2.45
N LEU A 348 -7.32 -8.40 2.54
CA LEU A 348 -6.83 -8.96 3.80
C LEU A 348 -5.36 -8.58 3.97
N MET A 349 -5.02 -8.06 5.15
CA MET A 349 -3.65 -7.81 5.53
C MET A 349 -2.94 -9.13 5.84
N PRO A 350 -1.71 -9.34 5.35
CA PRO A 350 -0.94 -10.52 5.68
C PRO A 350 -0.43 -10.44 7.12
N VAL A 351 -0.23 -11.61 7.71
CA VAL A 351 0.43 -11.75 9.01
C VAL A 351 1.90 -12.06 8.75
N ARG A 352 2.80 -11.34 9.43
CA ARG A 352 4.23 -11.64 9.35
C ARG A 352 4.49 -12.97 10.06
N LEU A 353 5.18 -13.86 9.36
CA LEU A 353 5.75 -15.06 9.97
C LEU A 353 7.14 -14.69 10.46
N GLU A 354 7.42 -14.91 11.74
CA GLU A 354 8.81 -14.99 12.22
C GLU A 354 9.31 -16.41 11.94
N ASP A 355 10.45 -16.49 11.25
CA ASP A 355 11.16 -17.72 10.92
C ASP A 355 12.25 -18.02 11.94
#